data_AF-A0A7X2P9B3-F1
#
_entry.id   AF-A0A7X2P9B3-F1
#
_cell.length_a   1.000
_cell.length_b   1.000
_cell.length_c   1.000
_cell.angle_alpha   90.00
_cell.angle_beta   90.00
_cell.angle_gamma   90.00
#
_symmetry.space_group_name_H-M   'P 1'
#
loop_
_entity.id
_entity.type
_entity.pdbx_description
1 polymer ?
#
loop_
_entity_poly.entity_id
_entity_poly.type
_entity_poly.pdbx_seq_one_letter_code
_entity_poly.pdbx_strand_id
1 'polypeptide(L)'
;MIFMKMNRKMAAAGLAGCMIAGMLLSGCGTNGKETAIKVNDDVLTVGEANFFLRYQQAQSTYMMQQYGMYQSGATLWDKDYTASSDSSISTYGDSLKDSAKNTLIQNVCLKEHAADYDLALSDDLNSALDTAAEKTYSENEDVMKKLGTSQDDIRYILELSSYQSLMYDAMTADVDTDVSDDEAKQSTITYARINLTTQNDSGDTVSVDDDAKAKYKTTMEELLKEIQKADDPATTDITSQAKALDSENIVSSTLSYGSDDTTLPDAVKEAAATLQDGEVYDGVIDTGDYYYIIRMDAVLDRDATDSKKESIVSERKQTAYNDLLKSWTDAADVTLTKAWDKLEVTDKDGYTVYVAPTDSASQSSASGTDSVTSSSAESVTSSSAGSTGSSSVSSSSAQ
;
A
#
# COMPACT_ATOMS: atom_id res chain seq x y z
N MET A 1 9.61 5.23 -19.81
CA MET A 1 9.84 3.90 -20.46
C MET A 1 10.93 3.11 -19.73
N ILE A 2 10.57 2.56 -18.56
CA ILE A 2 11.13 1.32 -17.99
C ILE A 2 9.90 0.49 -17.61
N PHE A 3 9.12 0.06 -18.61
CA PHE A 3 8.38 -1.19 -18.41
C PHE A 3 9.46 -2.26 -18.41
N MET A 4 10.00 -2.54 -17.23
CA MET A 4 10.79 -3.73 -16.98
C MET A 4 9.89 -4.85 -17.47
N LYS A 5 10.20 -5.42 -18.65
CA LYS A 5 9.71 -6.74 -19.03
C LYS A 5 10.24 -7.65 -17.95
N MET A 6 9.49 -7.77 -16.86
CA MET A 6 9.77 -8.69 -15.80
C MET A 6 9.87 -10.03 -16.51
N ASN A 7 11.08 -10.58 -16.54
CA ASN A 7 11.30 -11.86 -17.20
C ASN A 7 10.27 -12.80 -16.59
N ARG A 8 9.42 -13.43 -17.39
CA ARG A 8 8.39 -14.38 -16.91
C ARG A 8 8.96 -15.46 -15.96
N LYS A 9 10.29 -15.66 -15.99
CA LYS A 9 11.11 -16.47 -15.07
C LYS A 9 11.21 -15.93 -13.63
N MET A 10 11.15 -14.62 -13.41
CA MET A 10 11.26 -13.96 -12.10
C MET A 10 9.92 -13.97 -11.33
N ALA A 11 8.78 -13.89 -12.04
CA ALA A 11 7.45 -13.94 -11.42
C ALA A 11 7.19 -15.29 -10.71
N ALA A 12 7.68 -16.39 -11.27
CA ALA A 12 7.58 -17.73 -10.67
C ALA A 12 8.52 -17.93 -9.46
N ALA A 13 9.67 -17.26 -9.47
CA ALA A 13 10.72 -17.45 -8.47
C ALA A 13 10.43 -16.75 -7.12
N GLY A 14 9.61 -15.69 -7.13
CA GLY A 14 9.24 -14.96 -5.91
C GLY A 14 8.34 -15.74 -4.94
N LEU A 15 7.56 -16.71 -5.44
CA LEU A 15 6.68 -17.57 -4.64
C LEU A 15 7.42 -18.79 -4.04
N ALA A 16 8.57 -19.18 -4.60
CA ALA A 16 9.23 -20.44 -4.29
C ALA A 16 10.23 -20.29 -3.12
N GLY A 17 9.78 -20.52 -1.89
CA GLY A 17 10.68 -20.77 -0.75
C GLY A 17 10.32 -20.22 0.62
N CYS A 18 9.08 -19.79 0.86
CA CYS A 18 8.66 -19.35 2.19
C CYS A 18 8.38 -20.56 3.10
N MET A 19 9.21 -20.77 4.14
CA MET A 19 8.88 -21.71 5.23
C MET A 19 7.72 -21.12 6.04
N ILE A 20 6.63 -21.88 6.22
CA ILE A 20 5.49 -21.49 7.05
C ILE A 20 5.60 -22.25 8.38
N ALA A 21 6.01 -21.55 9.43
CA ALA A 21 6.03 -22.11 10.78
C ALA A 21 4.67 -21.88 11.46
N GLY A 22 4.03 -22.95 11.95
CA GLY A 22 2.82 -22.88 12.77
C GLY A 22 3.12 -23.12 14.26
N MET A 23 2.42 -22.41 15.16
CA MET A 23 2.50 -22.73 16.60
C MET A 23 1.96 -24.16 16.87
N LEU A 24 2.51 -24.82 17.90
CA LEU A 24 2.17 -26.22 18.22
C LEU A 24 0.70 -26.37 18.58
N LEU A 25 -0.06 -27.00 17.67
CA LEU A 25 -1.45 -27.38 17.91
C LEU A 25 -1.61 -28.89 18.10
N SER A 26 -2.40 -29.22 19.13
CA SER A 26 -3.01 -30.52 19.35
C SER A 26 -4.34 -30.57 18.57
N GLY A 27 -4.41 -31.31 17.48
CA GLY A 27 -5.62 -31.47 16.68
C GLY A 27 -5.55 -32.66 15.73
N CYS A 28 -6.68 -33.37 15.56
CA CYS A 28 -6.85 -34.43 14.56
C CYS A 28 -6.87 -33.79 13.16
N GLY A 29 -6.20 -34.40 12.17
CA GLY A 29 -6.03 -33.82 10.84
C GLY A 29 -7.35 -33.50 10.13
N THR A 30 -7.35 -32.40 9.36
CA THR A 30 -8.49 -31.94 8.57
C THR A 30 -8.70 -32.82 7.33
N ASN A 31 -9.96 -33.09 6.95
CA ASN A 31 -10.27 -33.75 5.68
C ASN A 31 -10.13 -32.77 4.51
N GLY A 32 -8.90 -32.61 4.01
CA GLY A 32 -8.58 -31.62 2.98
C GLY A 32 -9.30 -31.81 1.63
N LYS A 33 -9.82 -33.01 1.33
CA LYS A 33 -10.48 -33.30 0.04
C LYS A 33 -11.94 -32.84 -0.04
N GLU A 34 -12.52 -32.37 1.06
CA GLU A 34 -13.87 -31.80 1.03
C GLU A 34 -13.88 -30.53 0.17
N THR A 35 -14.94 -30.31 -0.60
CA THR A 35 -15.15 -29.05 -1.33
C THR A 35 -15.36 -27.91 -0.33
N ALA A 36 -14.59 -26.84 -0.44
CA ALA A 36 -14.76 -25.62 0.33
C ALA A 36 -15.53 -24.56 -0.48
N ILE A 37 -15.08 -24.30 -1.70
CA ILE A 37 -15.66 -23.28 -2.61
C ILE A 37 -15.87 -23.94 -3.97
N LYS A 38 -17.01 -23.66 -4.61
CA LYS A 38 -17.23 -23.94 -6.02
C LYS A 38 -17.38 -22.62 -6.76
N VAL A 39 -16.69 -22.48 -7.89
CA VAL A 39 -16.79 -21.33 -8.79
C VAL A 39 -17.04 -21.90 -10.19
N ASN A 40 -18.23 -21.65 -10.73
CA ASN A 40 -18.70 -22.29 -11.97
C ASN A 40 -18.58 -23.82 -11.89
N ASP A 41 -17.73 -24.43 -12.72
CA ASP A 41 -17.46 -25.87 -12.73
C ASP A 41 -16.17 -26.24 -11.96
N ASP A 42 -15.36 -25.26 -11.56
CA ASP A 42 -14.15 -25.46 -10.78
C ASP A 42 -14.47 -25.65 -9.29
N VAL A 43 -13.68 -26.49 -8.62
CA VAL A 43 -13.90 -26.94 -7.25
C VAL A 43 -12.62 -26.72 -6.46
N LEU A 44 -12.67 -25.78 -5.52
CA LEU A 44 -11.63 -25.57 -4.53
C LEU A 44 -11.90 -26.44 -3.29
N THR A 45 -10.92 -27.23 -2.91
CA THR A 45 -10.93 -28.11 -1.75
C THR A 45 -10.56 -27.36 -0.47
N VAL A 46 -10.82 -27.99 0.67
CA VAL A 46 -10.38 -27.52 1.99
C VAL A 46 -8.85 -27.45 2.07
N GLY A 47 -8.12 -28.38 1.45
CA GLY A 47 -6.66 -28.40 1.42
C GLY A 47 -6.07 -27.17 0.72
N GLU A 48 -6.65 -26.79 -0.42
CA GLU A 48 -6.28 -25.60 -1.21
C GLU A 48 -6.65 -24.31 -0.46
N ALA A 49 -7.90 -24.23 0.03
CA ALA A 49 -8.39 -23.09 0.79
C ALA A 49 -7.56 -22.85 2.07
N ASN A 50 -7.23 -23.90 2.82
CA ASN A 50 -6.39 -23.80 4.01
C ASN A 50 -4.99 -23.32 3.65
N PHE A 51 -4.36 -23.88 2.62
CA PHE A 51 -3.03 -23.47 2.22
C PHE A 51 -3.00 -21.98 1.90
N PHE A 52 -3.93 -21.51 1.06
CA PHE A 52 -4.00 -20.11 0.69
C PHE A 52 -4.25 -19.20 1.91
N LEU A 53 -5.22 -19.54 2.77
CA LEU A 53 -5.51 -18.79 3.99
C LEU A 53 -4.30 -18.70 4.91
N ARG A 54 -3.59 -19.81 5.16
CA ARG A 54 -2.43 -19.82 6.07
C ARG A 54 -1.23 -19.11 5.47
N TYR A 55 -1.07 -19.21 4.15
CA TYR A 55 -0.05 -18.45 3.44
C TYR A 55 -0.29 -16.94 3.57
N GLN A 56 -1.52 -16.48 3.34
CA GLN A 56 -1.88 -15.06 3.52
C GLN A 56 -1.69 -14.60 4.97
N GLN A 57 -2.15 -15.39 5.93
CA GLN A 57 -1.97 -15.10 7.36
C GLN A 57 -0.48 -14.96 7.73
N ALA A 58 0.36 -15.86 7.22
CA ALA A 58 1.80 -15.86 7.45
C ALA A 58 2.49 -14.63 6.84
N GLN A 59 2.13 -14.27 5.60
CA GLN A 59 2.69 -13.10 4.89
C GLN A 59 2.28 -11.78 5.56
N SER A 60 1.00 -11.60 5.87
CA SER A 60 0.51 -10.41 6.58
C SER A 60 1.18 -10.27 7.94
N THR A 61 1.31 -11.37 8.70
CA THR A 61 2.03 -11.37 9.99
C THR A 61 3.49 -10.93 9.80
N TYR A 62 4.19 -11.51 8.83
CA TYR A 62 5.58 -11.18 8.54
C TYR A 62 5.75 -9.71 8.15
N MET A 63 4.92 -9.21 7.24
CA MET A 63 4.94 -7.81 6.80
C MET A 63 4.74 -6.86 7.99
N MET A 64 3.74 -7.10 8.83
CA MET A 64 3.50 -6.25 10.00
C MET A 64 4.66 -6.29 11.01
N GLN A 65 5.36 -7.42 11.15
CA GLN A 65 6.58 -7.50 11.97
C GLN A 65 7.71 -6.65 11.39
N GLN A 66 7.94 -6.71 10.06
CA GLN A 66 9.00 -5.94 9.40
C GLN A 66 8.79 -4.42 9.56
N TYR A 67 7.55 -3.94 9.49
CA TYR A 67 7.22 -2.53 9.72
C TYR A 67 7.14 -2.13 11.21
N GLY A 68 7.46 -3.05 12.13
CA GLY A 68 7.40 -2.79 13.58
C GLY A 68 5.97 -2.60 14.12
N MET A 69 4.95 -2.89 13.31
CA MET A 69 3.53 -2.74 13.65
C MET A 69 2.99 -3.94 14.45
N TYR A 70 3.71 -5.06 14.44
CA TYR A 70 3.33 -6.26 15.17
C TYR A 70 4.52 -6.85 15.90
N GLN A 71 4.43 -6.94 17.24
CA GLN A 71 5.42 -7.62 18.06
C GLN A 71 5.11 -9.11 18.16
N SER A 72 6.15 -9.94 18.14
CA SER A 72 6.02 -11.39 18.29
C SER A 72 5.24 -11.75 19.56
N GLY A 73 4.11 -12.46 19.42
CA GLY A 73 3.25 -12.90 20.52
C GLY A 73 2.14 -11.94 20.93
N ALA A 74 1.95 -10.80 20.25
CA ALA A 74 0.74 -10.00 20.38
C ALA A 74 -0.46 -10.73 19.75
N THR A 75 -1.69 -10.35 20.12
CA THR A 75 -2.90 -10.80 19.41
C THR A 75 -3.17 -9.88 18.23
N LEU A 76 -3.51 -10.43 17.06
CA LEU A 76 -3.87 -9.69 15.86
C LEU A 76 -5.18 -10.22 15.29
N TRP A 77 -5.24 -11.50 15.01
CA TRP A 77 -6.33 -12.09 14.23
C TRP A 77 -7.65 -12.08 14.98
N ASP A 78 -7.61 -12.22 16.31
CA ASP A 78 -8.81 -12.17 17.15
C ASP A 78 -9.21 -10.74 17.56
N LYS A 79 -8.53 -9.69 17.07
CA LYS A 79 -8.91 -8.30 17.37
C LYS A 79 -10.12 -7.88 16.56
N ASP A 80 -10.97 -7.04 17.19
CA ASP A 80 -12.14 -6.45 16.56
C ASP A 80 -11.78 -5.66 15.29
N TYR A 81 -12.59 -5.86 14.25
CA TYR A 81 -12.52 -5.16 12.96
C TYR A 81 -13.83 -4.41 12.73
N THR A 82 -13.78 -3.09 12.78
CA THR A 82 -14.97 -2.22 12.74
C THR A 82 -15.17 -1.50 11.41
N ALA A 83 -14.27 -1.69 10.44
CA ALA A 83 -14.36 -1.05 9.13
C ALA A 83 -15.33 -1.77 8.16
N SER A 84 -15.78 -2.99 8.48
CA SER A 84 -16.78 -3.70 7.68
C SER A 84 -18.21 -3.33 8.08
N SER A 85 -19.09 -3.16 7.09
CA SER A 85 -20.54 -3.10 7.30
C SER A 85 -21.20 -4.49 7.32
N ASP A 86 -20.48 -5.54 6.94
CA ASP A 86 -20.94 -6.92 7.02
C ASP A 86 -20.77 -7.45 8.44
N SER A 87 -21.88 -7.76 9.12
CA SER A 87 -21.90 -8.28 10.49
C SER A 87 -21.23 -9.63 10.67
N SER A 88 -20.95 -10.38 9.59
CA SER A 88 -20.18 -11.63 9.64
C SER A 88 -18.67 -11.39 9.73
N ILE A 89 -18.21 -10.16 9.50
CA ILE A 89 -16.81 -9.75 9.57
C ILE A 89 -16.63 -8.91 10.84
N SER A 90 -16.26 -9.58 11.93
CA SER A 90 -16.12 -8.96 13.25
C SER A 90 -14.68 -8.81 13.71
N THR A 91 -13.77 -9.60 13.13
CA THR A 91 -12.35 -9.64 13.50
C THR A 91 -11.43 -9.44 12.29
N TYR A 92 -10.16 -9.12 12.54
CA TYR A 92 -9.14 -9.11 11.47
C TYR A 92 -8.99 -10.48 10.80
N GLY A 93 -9.20 -11.56 11.56
CA GLY A 93 -9.25 -12.93 11.04
C GLY A 93 -10.41 -13.15 10.07
N ASP A 94 -11.61 -12.68 10.41
CA ASP A 94 -12.77 -12.73 9.50
C ASP A 94 -12.51 -11.92 8.22
N SER A 95 -11.93 -10.73 8.36
CA SER A 95 -11.59 -9.85 7.24
C SER A 95 -10.57 -10.51 6.30
N LEU A 96 -9.52 -11.14 6.85
CA LEU A 96 -8.56 -11.89 6.05
C LEU A 96 -9.23 -13.07 5.33
N LYS A 97 -10.10 -13.82 6.03
CA LYS A 97 -10.83 -14.95 5.44
C LYS A 97 -11.72 -14.50 4.28
N ASP A 98 -12.42 -13.37 4.43
CA ASP A 98 -13.25 -12.80 3.36
C ASP A 98 -12.41 -12.34 2.16
N SER A 99 -11.32 -11.62 2.42
CA SER A 99 -10.38 -11.19 1.37
C SER A 99 -9.78 -12.38 0.61
N ALA A 100 -9.39 -13.43 1.34
CA ALA A 100 -8.84 -14.64 0.76
C ALA A 100 -9.86 -15.39 -0.11
N LYS A 101 -11.12 -15.48 0.33
CA LYS A 101 -12.23 -16.02 -0.48
C LYS A 101 -12.35 -15.25 -1.79
N ASN A 102 -12.44 -13.92 -1.72
CA ASN A 102 -12.62 -13.08 -2.90
C ASN A 102 -11.44 -13.25 -3.88
N THR A 103 -10.22 -13.32 -3.35
CA THR A 103 -9.01 -13.55 -4.16
C THR A 103 -9.00 -14.93 -4.81
N LEU A 104 -9.41 -15.99 -4.11
CA LEU A 104 -9.51 -17.33 -4.68
C LEU A 104 -10.52 -17.38 -5.83
N ILE A 105 -11.70 -16.75 -5.66
CA ILE A 105 -12.73 -16.69 -6.71
C ILE A 105 -12.19 -15.93 -7.92
N GLN A 106 -11.56 -14.78 -7.71
CA GLN A 106 -10.92 -14.00 -8.78
C GLN A 106 -9.87 -14.80 -9.53
N ASN A 107 -9.03 -15.57 -8.83
CA ASN A 107 -7.99 -16.36 -9.48
C ASN A 107 -8.56 -17.51 -10.31
N VAL A 108 -9.64 -18.14 -9.87
CA VAL A 108 -10.34 -19.13 -10.68
C VAL A 108 -10.91 -18.47 -11.94
N CYS A 109 -11.56 -17.31 -11.83
CA CYS A 109 -12.07 -16.58 -12.99
C CYS A 109 -10.95 -16.22 -13.98
N LEU A 110 -9.79 -15.77 -13.48
CA LEU A 110 -8.61 -15.48 -14.32
C LEU A 110 -8.11 -16.71 -15.07
N LYS A 111 -8.05 -17.86 -14.40
CA LYS A 111 -7.69 -19.13 -15.03
C LYS A 111 -8.70 -19.55 -16.10
N GLU A 112 -10.00 -19.45 -15.82
CA GLU A 112 -11.07 -19.80 -16.77
C GLU A 112 -11.02 -18.95 -18.03
N HIS A 113 -10.78 -17.64 -17.88
CA HIS A 113 -10.69 -16.70 -18.99
C HIS A 113 -9.33 -16.65 -19.69
N ALA A 114 -8.30 -17.35 -19.19
CA ALA A 114 -6.98 -17.31 -19.82
C ALA A 114 -6.98 -17.82 -21.27
N ALA A 115 -7.81 -18.80 -21.57
CA ALA A 115 -7.98 -19.33 -22.92
C ALA A 115 -8.57 -18.31 -23.90
N ASP A 116 -9.40 -17.36 -23.42
CA ASP A 116 -9.98 -16.30 -24.26
C ASP A 116 -8.91 -15.33 -24.80
N TYR A 117 -7.73 -15.31 -24.18
CA TYR A 117 -6.57 -14.51 -24.57
C TYR A 117 -5.43 -15.35 -25.18
N ASP A 118 -5.70 -16.62 -25.55
CA ASP A 118 -4.70 -17.58 -26.01
C ASP A 118 -3.51 -17.74 -25.04
N LEU A 119 -3.75 -17.56 -23.74
CA LEU A 119 -2.75 -17.68 -22.69
C LEU A 119 -2.77 -19.06 -22.05
N ALA A 120 -1.57 -19.63 -21.86
CA ALA A 120 -1.34 -20.86 -21.13
C ALA A 120 -0.02 -20.78 -20.35
N LEU A 121 0.11 -21.60 -19.31
CA LEU A 121 1.36 -21.74 -18.58
C LEU A 121 2.43 -22.37 -19.49
N SER A 122 3.58 -21.70 -19.60
CA SER A 122 4.75 -22.26 -20.30
C SER A 122 5.35 -23.45 -19.55
N ASP A 123 6.03 -24.36 -20.25
CA ASP A 123 6.74 -25.51 -19.65
C ASP A 123 7.73 -25.11 -18.54
N ASP A 124 8.48 -24.02 -18.74
CA ASP A 124 9.40 -23.46 -17.74
C ASP A 124 8.65 -23.05 -16.46
N LEU A 125 7.51 -22.37 -16.61
CA LEU A 125 6.66 -21.94 -15.49
C LEU A 125 6.03 -23.14 -14.79
N ASN A 126 5.54 -24.13 -15.55
CA ASN A 126 4.99 -25.37 -14.98
C ASN A 126 6.02 -26.08 -14.09
N SER A 127 7.26 -26.25 -14.59
CA SER A 127 8.35 -26.90 -13.85
C SER A 127 8.74 -26.12 -12.59
N ALA A 128 8.75 -24.79 -12.67
CA ALA A 128 9.05 -23.92 -11.52
C ALA A 128 7.97 -24.03 -10.43
N LEU A 129 6.70 -24.05 -10.82
CA LEU A 129 5.57 -24.22 -9.90
C LEU A 129 5.58 -25.61 -9.23
N ASP A 130 5.94 -26.68 -9.96
CA ASP A 130 6.08 -28.02 -9.38
C ASP A 130 7.20 -28.07 -8.35
N THR A 131 8.36 -27.48 -8.68
CA THR A 131 9.50 -27.37 -7.76
C THR A 131 9.13 -26.56 -6.50
N ALA A 132 8.40 -25.45 -6.68
CA ALA A 132 7.95 -24.61 -5.59
C ALA A 132 6.97 -25.33 -4.66
N ALA A 133 6.03 -26.10 -5.24
CA ALA A 133 5.07 -26.90 -4.49
C ALA A 133 5.76 -28.01 -3.70
N GLU A 134 6.69 -28.75 -4.31
CA GLU A 134 7.48 -29.79 -3.65
C GLU A 134 8.29 -29.22 -2.48
N LYS A 135 9.01 -28.12 -2.71
CA LYS A 135 9.80 -27.46 -1.66
C LYS A 135 8.93 -26.98 -0.51
N THR A 136 7.82 -26.32 -0.82
CA THR A 136 6.88 -25.79 0.19
C THR A 136 6.25 -26.93 1.00
N TYR A 137 5.87 -28.03 0.36
CA TYR A 137 5.34 -29.18 1.06
C TYR A 137 6.38 -29.84 1.96
N SER A 138 7.56 -30.15 1.42
CA SER A 138 8.61 -30.89 2.14
C SER A 138 9.18 -30.12 3.33
N GLU A 139 9.35 -28.80 3.21
CA GLU A 139 9.85 -27.96 4.31
C GLU A 139 8.80 -27.73 5.42
N ASN A 140 7.52 -27.97 5.13
CA ASN A 140 6.41 -27.71 6.05
C ASN A 140 5.50 -28.93 6.25
N GLU A 141 6.02 -30.14 6.08
CA GLU A 141 5.24 -31.38 5.96
C GLU A 141 4.25 -31.59 7.12
N ASP A 142 4.70 -31.36 8.35
CA ASP A 142 3.85 -31.50 9.56
C ASP A 142 2.71 -30.49 9.58
N VAL A 143 2.93 -29.27 9.09
CA VAL A 143 1.89 -28.24 8.97
C VAL A 143 0.91 -28.63 7.86
N MET A 144 1.41 -29.02 6.69
CA MET A 144 0.55 -29.39 5.55
C MET A 144 -0.33 -30.60 5.86
N LYS A 145 0.21 -31.63 6.53
CA LYS A 145 -0.57 -32.78 7.00
C LYS A 145 -1.70 -32.38 7.96
N LYS A 146 -1.46 -31.42 8.85
CA LYS A 146 -2.50 -30.92 9.78
C LYS A 146 -3.59 -30.17 9.04
N LEU A 147 -3.21 -29.36 8.06
CA LEU A 147 -4.14 -28.59 7.21
C LEU A 147 -4.93 -29.48 6.23
N GLY A 148 -4.52 -30.73 6.06
CA GLY A 148 -5.08 -31.62 5.03
C GLY A 148 -4.62 -31.24 3.63
N THR A 149 -3.60 -30.39 3.51
CA THR A 149 -3.04 -29.89 2.25
C THR A 149 -2.03 -30.89 1.71
N SER A 150 -2.12 -31.18 0.42
CA SER A 150 -1.17 -31.97 -0.37
C SER A 150 -0.25 -31.08 -1.21
N GLN A 151 0.80 -31.67 -1.79
CA GLN A 151 1.64 -30.97 -2.76
C GLN A 151 0.84 -30.49 -3.97
N ASP A 152 -0.12 -31.29 -4.45
CA ASP A 152 -0.97 -30.93 -5.59
C ASP A 152 -1.86 -29.72 -5.26
N ASP A 153 -2.40 -29.65 -4.04
CA ASP A 153 -3.17 -28.49 -3.58
C ASP A 153 -2.31 -27.21 -3.57
N ILE A 154 -1.05 -27.32 -3.11
CA ILE A 154 -0.10 -26.20 -3.12
C ILE A 154 0.19 -25.78 -4.56
N ARG A 155 0.50 -26.73 -5.45
CA ARG A 155 0.71 -26.45 -6.87
C ARG A 155 -0.50 -25.68 -7.38
N TYR A 156 -1.71 -26.21 -7.19
CA TYR A 156 -2.90 -25.62 -7.78
C TYR A 156 -3.10 -24.16 -7.36
N ILE A 157 -2.89 -23.84 -6.09
CA ILE A 157 -2.91 -22.46 -5.60
C ILE A 157 -1.82 -21.59 -6.26
N LEU A 158 -0.59 -22.10 -6.41
CA LEU A 158 0.49 -21.36 -7.09
C LEU A 158 0.18 -21.11 -8.58
N GLU A 159 -0.48 -22.05 -9.24
CA GLU A 159 -0.97 -21.90 -10.61
C GLU A 159 -2.05 -20.82 -10.70
N LEU A 160 -3.05 -20.86 -9.82
CA LEU A 160 -4.08 -19.83 -9.71
C LEU A 160 -3.48 -18.43 -9.52
N SER A 161 -2.49 -18.29 -8.65
CA SER A 161 -1.77 -17.01 -8.47
C SER A 161 -0.96 -16.58 -9.70
N SER A 162 -0.46 -17.52 -10.50
CA SER A 162 0.32 -17.21 -11.70
C SER A 162 -0.53 -16.54 -12.78
N TYR A 163 -1.82 -16.88 -12.87
CA TYR A 163 -2.73 -16.25 -13.83
C TYR A 163 -2.96 -14.77 -13.57
N GLN A 164 -2.86 -14.27 -12.32
CA GLN A 164 -2.94 -12.83 -12.04
C GLN A 164 -1.89 -12.04 -12.84
N SER A 165 -0.63 -12.51 -12.79
CA SER A 165 0.47 -11.85 -13.52
C SER A 165 0.42 -12.13 -15.03
N LEU A 166 0.01 -13.34 -15.43
CA LEU A 166 -0.03 -13.73 -16.84
C LEU A 166 -1.12 -12.95 -17.61
N MET A 167 -2.26 -12.72 -16.96
CA MET A 167 -3.42 -12.08 -17.57
C MET A 167 -3.31 -10.56 -17.64
N TYR A 168 -2.60 -9.92 -16.71
CA TYR A 168 -2.53 -8.45 -16.61
C TYR A 168 -2.14 -7.78 -17.93
N ASP A 169 -1.06 -8.24 -18.58
CA ASP A 169 -0.60 -7.66 -19.85
C ASP A 169 -1.62 -7.81 -20.97
N ALA A 170 -2.30 -8.96 -21.04
CA ALA A 170 -3.27 -9.25 -22.10
C ALA A 170 -4.59 -8.48 -21.90
N MET A 171 -5.08 -8.41 -20.66
CA MET A 171 -6.28 -7.66 -20.29
C MET A 171 -6.12 -6.16 -20.45
N THR A 172 -4.88 -5.65 -20.42
CA THR A 172 -4.58 -4.22 -20.48
C THR A 172 -3.93 -3.77 -21.79
N ALA A 173 -3.86 -4.66 -22.79
CA ALA A 173 -3.15 -4.41 -24.05
C ALA A 173 -3.78 -3.26 -24.87
N ASP A 174 -5.11 -3.12 -24.82
CA ASP A 174 -5.87 -2.13 -25.58
C ASP A 174 -6.13 -0.82 -24.82
N VAL A 175 -5.57 -0.69 -23.61
CA VAL A 175 -5.71 0.53 -22.80
C VAL A 175 -4.96 1.67 -23.46
N ASP A 176 -5.60 2.84 -23.52
CA ASP A 176 -4.98 4.05 -24.07
C ASP A 176 -3.77 4.49 -23.25
N THR A 177 -2.60 4.42 -23.88
CA THR A 177 -1.32 4.83 -23.31
C THR A 177 -0.86 6.21 -23.76
N ASP A 178 -1.61 6.89 -24.63
CA ASP A 178 -1.30 8.26 -25.04
C ASP A 178 -1.84 9.23 -23.99
N VAL A 179 -0.94 9.94 -23.33
CA VAL A 179 -1.28 10.93 -22.29
C VAL A 179 -0.67 12.27 -22.69
N SER A 180 -1.55 13.23 -22.93
CA SER A 180 -1.16 14.59 -23.29
C SER A 180 -0.50 15.33 -22.11
N ASP A 181 0.29 16.36 -22.41
CA ASP A 181 0.82 17.24 -21.36
C ASP A 181 -0.30 17.96 -20.61
N ASP A 182 -1.40 18.32 -21.28
CA ASP A 182 -2.52 19.02 -20.65
C ASP A 182 -3.25 18.14 -19.62
N GLU A 183 -3.38 16.85 -19.90
CA GLU A 183 -3.97 15.88 -18.97
C GLU A 183 -3.07 15.62 -17.75
N ALA A 184 -1.76 15.52 -17.98
CA ALA A 184 -0.80 15.18 -16.94
C ALA A 184 -0.12 16.40 -16.29
N LYS A 185 -0.51 17.62 -16.66
CA LYS A 185 0.23 18.85 -16.34
C LYS A 185 0.51 18.93 -14.84
N GLN A 186 1.79 19.00 -14.50
CA GLN A 186 2.24 19.31 -13.15
C GLN A 186 2.94 20.67 -13.13
N SER A 187 2.58 21.49 -12.15
CA SER A 187 3.32 22.69 -11.77
C SER A 187 4.09 22.43 -10.50
N THR A 188 5.27 23.05 -10.34
CA THR A 188 6.08 22.93 -9.12
C THR A 188 6.19 24.28 -8.45
N ILE A 189 5.88 24.32 -7.16
CA ILE A 189 6.03 25.49 -6.30
C ILE A 189 6.95 25.17 -5.13
N THR A 190 7.69 26.19 -4.69
CA THR A 190 8.26 26.23 -3.35
C THR A 190 7.41 27.14 -2.49
N TYR A 191 6.98 26.65 -1.33
CA TYR A 191 6.18 27.42 -0.38
C TYR A 191 6.84 27.48 0.99
N ALA A 192 6.48 28.50 1.74
CA ALA A 192 6.65 28.60 3.18
C ALA A 192 5.27 28.81 3.81
N ARG A 193 4.98 28.14 4.93
CA ARG A 193 3.71 28.25 5.63
C ARG A 193 3.85 28.30 7.14
N ILE A 194 2.91 28.98 7.80
CA ILE A 194 2.72 28.97 9.25
C ILE A 194 1.31 28.46 9.56
N ASN A 195 1.19 27.56 10.55
CA ASN A 195 -0.10 27.05 11.02
C ASN A 195 -0.81 28.09 11.91
N LEU A 196 -2.09 28.33 11.65
CA LEU A 196 -2.97 29.24 12.40
C LEU A 196 -3.92 28.50 13.33
N THR A 197 -3.69 27.22 13.55
CA THR A 197 -4.42 26.38 14.47
C THR A 197 -3.49 25.78 15.52
N THR A 198 -4.04 25.51 16.70
CA THR A 198 -3.39 24.85 17.82
C THR A 198 -4.36 23.88 18.49
N GLN A 199 -3.86 22.97 19.32
CA GLN A 199 -4.72 22.16 20.17
C GLN A 199 -4.97 22.84 21.51
N ASN A 200 -6.22 22.89 21.94
CA ASN A 200 -6.58 23.33 23.29
C ASN A 200 -6.27 22.23 24.33
N ASP A 201 -6.46 22.52 25.62
CA ASP A 201 -6.26 21.56 26.71
C ASP A 201 -7.14 20.30 26.61
N SER A 202 -8.21 20.34 25.81
CA SER A 202 -9.12 19.20 25.55
C SER A 202 -8.70 18.37 24.32
N GLY A 203 -7.64 18.77 23.61
CA GLY A 203 -7.16 18.13 22.38
C GLY A 203 -7.89 18.57 21.11
N ASP A 204 -8.82 19.54 21.19
CA ASP A 204 -9.52 20.04 20.00
C ASP A 204 -8.65 21.03 19.23
N THR A 205 -8.72 20.97 17.91
CA THR A 205 -8.06 21.95 17.03
C THR A 205 -8.87 23.25 17.02
N VAL A 206 -8.24 24.34 17.44
CA VAL A 206 -8.81 25.70 17.49
C VAL A 206 -7.89 26.69 16.80
N SER A 207 -8.42 27.79 16.25
CA SER A 207 -7.57 28.87 15.74
C SER A 207 -6.73 29.49 16.85
N VAL A 208 -5.52 29.93 16.51
CA VAL A 208 -4.72 30.83 17.35
C VAL A 208 -5.42 32.19 17.50
N ASP A 209 -5.10 32.91 18.56
CA ASP A 209 -5.69 34.23 18.84
C ASP A 209 -5.28 35.31 17.82
N ASP A 210 -6.00 36.43 17.82
CA ASP A 210 -5.81 37.52 16.85
C ASP A 210 -4.41 38.16 16.95
N ASP A 211 -3.82 38.21 18.14
CA ASP A 211 -2.48 38.76 18.35
C ASP A 211 -1.42 37.85 17.72
N ALA A 212 -1.54 36.52 17.92
CA ALA A 212 -0.70 35.52 17.27
C ALA A 212 -0.88 35.54 15.74
N LYS A 213 -2.12 35.62 15.25
CA LYS A 213 -2.40 35.77 13.80
C LYS A 213 -1.72 37.02 13.23
N ALA A 214 -1.80 38.16 13.90
CA ALA A 214 -1.17 39.39 13.46
C ALA A 214 0.37 39.28 13.44
N LYS A 215 0.96 38.63 14.45
CA LYS A 215 2.39 38.35 14.50
C LYS A 215 2.83 37.44 13.35
N TYR A 216 2.16 36.31 13.16
CA TYR A 216 2.49 35.36 12.09
C TYR A 216 2.35 35.97 10.71
N LYS A 217 1.32 36.79 10.48
CA LYS A 217 1.18 37.54 9.23
C LYS A 217 2.36 38.48 9.00
N THR A 218 2.77 39.23 10.03
CA THR A 218 3.93 40.13 9.95
C THR A 218 5.20 39.36 9.63
N THR A 219 5.44 38.22 10.30
CA THR A 219 6.59 37.35 10.03
C THR A 219 6.60 36.84 8.59
N MET A 220 5.44 36.43 8.05
CA MET A 220 5.35 36.02 6.64
C MET A 220 5.56 37.20 5.69
N GLU A 221 5.03 38.38 5.97
CA GLU A 221 5.31 39.58 5.16
C GLU A 221 6.79 39.99 5.20
N GLU A 222 7.50 39.74 6.29
CA GLU A 222 8.96 39.92 6.39
C GLU A 222 9.71 38.90 5.54
N LEU A 223 9.37 37.61 5.65
CA LEU A 223 9.94 36.55 4.80
C LEU A 223 9.75 36.87 3.31
N LEU A 224 8.53 37.27 2.92
CA LEU A 224 8.23 37.64 1.55
C LEU A 224 9.13 38.77 1.05
N LYS A 225 9.34 39.81 1.87
CA LYS A 225 10.24 40.93 1.54
C LYS A 225 11.70 40.48 1.43
N GLU A 226 12.15 39.53 2.23
CA GLU A 226 13.50 38.97 2.14
C GLU A 226 13.70 38.16 0.86
N ILE A 227 12.72 37.33 0.50
CA ILE A 227 12.72 36.57 -0.77
C ILE A 227 12.77 37.54 -1.96
N GLN A 228 11.90 38.56 -1.97
CA GLN A 228 11.80 39.53 -3.07
C GLN A 228 13.03 40.45 -3.20
N LYS A 229 13.79 40.65 -2.11
CA LYS A 229 15.03 41.45 -2.10
C LYS A 229 16.28 40.63 -2.41
N ALA A 230 16.18 39.30 -2.49
CA ALA A 230 17.30 38.47 -2.86
C ALA A 230 17.84 38.89 -4.24
N ASP A 231 19.14 38.70 -4.47
CA ASP A 231 19.76 39.02 -5.77
C ASP A 231 19.09 38.23 -6.92
N ASP A 232 18.63 37.01 -6.61
CA ASP A 232 17.85 36.16 -7.50
C ASP A 232 16.68 35.50 -6.74
N PRO A 233 15.48 36.12 -6.72
CA PRO A 233 14.30 35.55 -6.07
C PRO A 233 13.86 34.21 -6.69
N ALA A 234 14.13 34.00 -7.98
CA ALA A 234 13.73 32.79 -8.70
C ALA A 234 14.43 31.54 -8.15
N THR A 235 15.65 31.69 -7.62
CA THR A 235 16.45 30.57 -7.11
C THR A 235 16.83 30.70 -5.64
N THR A 236 16.37 31.73 -4.93
CA THR A 236 16.74 31.93 -3.52
C THR A 236 16.28 30.76 -2.64
N ASP A 237 17.06 30.43 -1.62
CA ASP A 237 16.73 29.37 -0.68
C ASP A 237 15.71 29.86 0.36
N ILE A 238 14.43 29.71 0.01
CA ILE A 238 13.29 30.05 0.86
C ILE A 238 13.34 29.27 2.18
N THR A 239 13.82 28.03 2.19
CA THR A 239 13.88 27.20 3.40
C THR A 239 14.89 27.75 4.40
N SER A 240 16.05 28.18 3.95
CA SER A 240 17.05 28.80 4.82
C SER A 240 16.59 30.16 5.35
N GLN A 241 15.94 30.98 4.52
CA GLN A 241 15.39 32.28 4.95
C GLN A 241 14.25 32.11 5.97
N ALA A 242 13.32 31.19 5.71
CA ALA A 242 12.25 30.82 6.63
C ALA A 242 12.79 30.40 8.00
N LYS A 243 13.81 29.54 8.03
CA LYS A 243 14.44 29.08 9.27
C LYS A 243 15.17 30.20 10.02
N ALA A 244 15.77 31.15 9.30
CA ALA A 244 16.46 32.28 9.92
C ALA A 244 15.50 33.25 10.61
N LEU A 245 14.27 33.36 10.10
CA LEU A 245 13.22 34.19 10.69
C LEU A 245 12.48 33.50 11.82
N ASP A 246 11.98 32.29 11.59
CA ASP A 246 11.23 31.52 12.58
C ASP A 246 11.26 30.02 12.25
N SER A 247 12.30 29.34 12.74
CA SER A 247 12.48 27.90 12.55
C SER A 247 11.45 27.03 13.29
N GLU A 248 10.72 27.58 14.25
CA GLU A 248 9.75 26.83 15.05
C GLU A 248 8.38 26.79 14.37
N ASN A 249 7.97 27.90 13.76
CA ASN A 249 6.61 28.05 13.21
C ASN A 249 6.54 27.95 11.69
N ILE A 250 7.62 28.25 10.96
CA ILE A 250 7.62 28.23 9.49
C ILE A 250 8.09 26.87 8.97
N VAL A 251 7.21 26.21 8.22
CA VAL A 251 7.53 25.01 7.44
C VAL A 251 7.61 25.41 5.98
N SER A 252 8.68 25.01 5.30
CA SER A 252 8.82 25.19 3.85
C SER A 252 9.06 23.86 3.16
N SER A 253 8.59 23.75 1.93
CA SER A 253 8.80 22.60 1.08
C SER A 253 8.62 23.00 -0.38
N THR A 254 9.18 22.19 -1.26
CA THR A 254 8.85 22.16 -2.69
C THR A 254 7.86 21.01 -2.92
N LEU A 255 6.87 21.22 -3.78
CA LEU A 255 5.97 20.17 -4.23
C LEU A 255 5.53 20.43 -5.68
N SER A 256 5.25 19.34 -6.39
CA SER A 256 4.57 19.37 -7.67
C SER A 256 3.09 19.06 -7.48
N TYR A 257 2.21 19.74 -8.21
CA TYR A 257 0.76 19.54 -8.15
C TYR A 257 0.12 19.67 -9.53
N GLY A 258 -0.95 18.90 -9.74
CA GLY A 258 -1.79 18.95 -10.93
C GLY A 258 -3.18 19.50 -10.61
N SER A 259 -4.08 19.45 -11.60
CA SER A 259 -5.48 19.86 -11.43
C SER A 259 -6.28 18.96 -10.50
N ASP A 260 -5.84 17.71 -10.34
CA ASP A 260 -6.43 16.68 -9.48
C ASP A 260 -5.90 16.72 -8.04
N ASP A 261 -4.97 17.62 -7.73
CA ASP A 261 -4.44 17.75 -6.37
C ASP A 261 -5.49 18.31 -5.39
N THR A 262 -5.70 17.55 -4.31
CA THR A 262 -6.62 17.87 -3.22
C THR A 262 -5.90 18.24 -1.92
N THR A 263 -4.56 18.21 -1.93
CA THR A 263 -3.74 18.44 -0.72
C THR A 263 -3.36 19.91 -0.55
N LEU A 264 -3.18 20.63 -1.66
CA LEU A 264 -2.87 22.04 -1.68
C LEU A 264 -4.17 22.87 -1.63
N PRO A 265 -4.28 23.87 -0.73
CA PRO A 265 -5.48 24.69 -0.63
C PRO A 265 -5.78 25.43 -1.94
N ASP A 266 -7.07 25.56 -2.29
CA ASP A 266 -7.49 26.19 -3.55
C ASP A 266 -6.98 27.63 -3.69
N ALA A 267 -7.01 28.43 -2.61
CA ALA A 267 -6.46 29.79 -2.62
C ALA A 267 -4.97 29.85 -2.99
N VAL A 268 -4.19 28.80 -2.66
CA VAL A 268 -2.78 28.69 -3.04
C VAL A 268 -2.64 28.34 -4.52
N LYS A 269 -3.46 27.40 -5.02
CA LYS A 269 -3.50 27.06 -6.45
C LYS A 269 -3.92 28.25 -7.31
N GLU A 270 -4.90 29.02 -6.87
CA GLU A 270 -5.36 30.25 -7.54
C GLU A 270 -4.25 31.30 -7.61
N ALA A 271 -3.55 31.55 -6.51
CA ALA A 271 -2.41 32.46 -6.49
C ALA A 271 -1.28 31.97 -7.42
N ALA A 272 -0.95 30.67 -7.35
CA ALA A 272 0.10 30.07 -8.17
C ALA A 272 -0.21 30.15 -9.67
N ALA A 273 -1.49 30.03 -10.06
CA ALA A 273 -1.93 30.13 -11.46
C ALA A 273 -1.68 31.51 -12.10
N THR A 274 -1.42 32.55 -11.30
CA THR A 274 -1.08 33.89 -11.78
C THR A 274 0.41 34.07 -12.10
N LEU A 275 1.26 33.14 -11.66
CA LEU A 275 2.71 33.25 -11.71
C LEU A 275 3.32 32.60 -12.95
N GLN A 276 4.46 33.13 -13.38
CA GLN A 276 5.40 32.52 -14.31
C GLN A 276 6.60 31.89 -13.56
N ASP A 277 7.42 31.12 -14.28
CA ASP A 277 8.62 30.49 -13.74
C ASP A 277 9.52 31.51 -13.03
N GLY A 278 9.90 31.20 -11.79
CA GLY A 278 10.73 32.03 -10.91
C GLY A 278 9.99 33.16 -10.20
N GLU A 279 8.71 33.41 -10.51
CA GLU A 279 7.97 34.49 -9.86
C GLU A 279 7.50 34.11 -8.45
N VAL A 280 7.54 35.09 -7.56
CA VAL A 280 7.07 34.99 -6.18
C VAL A 280 5.73 35.73 -6.09
N TYR A 281 4.73 35.11 -5.48
CA TYR A 281 3.44 35.77 -5.27
C TYR A 281 3.61 37.02 -4.40
N ASP A 282 2.92 38.10 -4.75
CA ASP A 282 3.15 39.43 -4.19
C ASP A 282 2.50 39.67 -2.81
N GLY A 283 1.84 38.65 -2.26
CA GLY A 283 1.16 38.71 -0.98
C GLY A 283 1.29 37.44 -0.13
N VAL A 284 0.84 37.56 1.12
CA VAL A 284 0.63 36.40 2.00
C VAL A 284 -0.78 35.86 1.75
N ILE A 285 -0.88 34.57 1.45
CA ILE A 285 -2.15 33.88 1.18
C ILE A 285 -2.70 33.36 2.50
N ASP A 286 -3.92 33.73 2.84
CA ASP A 286 -4.64 33.24 4.03
C ASP A 286 -5.63 32.15 3.63
N THR A 287 -5.44 30.94 4.15
CA THR A 287 -6.31 29.79 3.87
C THR A 287 -7.24 29.48 5.05
N GLY A 288 -7.31 30.35 6.06
CA GLY A 288 -7.98 30.13 7.34
C GLY A 288 -7.10 29.35 8.33
N ASP A 289 -6.60 28.19 7.92
CA ASP A 289 -5.77 27.32 8.76
C ASP A 289 -4.27 27.61 8.67
N TYR A 290 -3.82 28.29 7.61
CA TYR A 290 -2.42 28.60 7.38
C TYR A 290 -2.25 29.96 6.70
N TYR A 291 -1.11 30.59 6.93
CA TYR A 291 -0.56 31.58 6.01
C TYR A 291 0.47 30.94 5.09
N TYR A 292 0.45 31.30 3.80
CA TYR A 292 1.40 30.84 2.79
C TYR A 292 2.10 32.00 2.09
N ILE A 293 3.34 31.75 1.70
CA ILE A 293 4.05 32.43 0.61
C ILE A 293 4.43 31.35 -0.38
N ILE A 294 4.36 31.69 -1.67
CA ILE A 294 4.71 30.76 -2.74
C ILE A 294 5.61 31.43 -3.77
N ARG A 295 6.49 30.62 -4.34
CA ARG A 295 7.21 30.88 -5.59
C ARG A 295 6.87 29.79 -6.58
N MET A 296 6.61 30.17 -7.82
CA MET A 296 6.49 29.23 -8.93
C MET A 296 7.89 28.82 -9.38
N ASP A 297 8.26 27.56 -9.18
CA ASP A 297 9.54 27.05 -9.68
C ASP A 297 9.42 26.63 -11.14
N ALA A 298 8.29 26.02 -11.52
CA ALA A 298 7.96 25.65 -12.89
C ALA A 298 6.44 25.59 -13.12
N VAL A 299 5.94 26.37 -14.08
CA VAL A 299 4.53 26.33 -14.56
C VAL A 299 4.23 25.02 -15.29
N LEU A 300 5.25 24.43 -15.91
CA LEU A 300 5.20 23.09 -16.48
C LEU A 300 6.48 22.36 -16.05
N ASP A 301 6.40 21.62 -14.96
CA ASP A 301 7.49 20.75 -14.52
C ASP A 301 7.55 19.52 -15.43
N ARG A 302 8.61 19.41 -16.22
CA ARG A 302 8.72 18.36 -17.23
C ARG A 302 8.87 16.97 -16.64
N ASP A 303 9.63 16.82 -15.56
CA ASP A 303 9.92 15.53 -14.94
C ASP A 303 8.69 15.05 -14.15
N ALA A 304 8.03 15.95 -13.42
CA ALA A 304 6.79 15.64 -12.71
C ALA A 304 5.65 15.34 -13.68
N THR A 305 5.54 16.07 -14.79
CA THR A 305 4.53 15.81 -15.83
C THR A 305 4.76 14.45 -16.48
N ASP A 306 6.00 14.08 -16.85
CA ASP A 306 6.27 12.75 -17.42
C ASP A 306 6.00 11.63 -16.41
N SER A 307 6.34 11.84 -15.13
CA SER A 307 6.02 10.89 -14.07
C SER A 307 4.49 10.71 -13.90
N LYS A 308 3.72 11.81 -13.97
CA LYS A 308 2.25 11.75 -13.91
C LYS A 308 1.66 11.02 -15.12
N LYS A 309 2.23 11.15 -16.31
CA LYS A 309 1.80 10.36 -17.48
C LYS A 309 1.95 8.86 -17.23
N GLU A 310 3.08 8.43 -16.68
CA GLU A 310 3.29 7.03 -16.33
C GLU A 310 2.27 6.55 -15.27
N SER A 311 1.96 7.37 -14.26
CA SER A 311 0.91 7.10 -13.28
C SER A 311 -0.48 6.98 -13.91
N ILE A 312 -0.88 7.91 -14.80
CA ILE A 312 -2.18 7.87 -15.50
C ILE A 312 -2.31 6.59 -16.32
N VAL A 313 -1.27 6.19 -17.07
CA VAL A 313 -1.28 4.93 -17.82
C VAL A 313 -1.44 3.74 -16.88
N SER A 314 -0.72 3.73 -15.75
CA SER A 314 -0.82 2.67 -14.75
C SER A 314 -2.23 2.58 -14.15
N GLU A 315 -2.82 3.72 -13.78
CA GLU A 315 -4.19 3.83 -13.25
C GLU A 315 -5.23 3.32 -14.26
N ARG A 316 -5.11 3.73 -15.53
CA ARG A 316 -6.00 3.25 -16.61
C ARG A 316 -5.91 1.74 -16.79
N LYS A 317 -4.68 1.19 -16.78
CA LYS A 317 -4.46 -0.26 -16.89
C LYS A 317 -5.04 -1.01 -15.69
N GLN A 318 -4.79 -0.53 -14.48
CA GLN A 318 -5.32 -1.16 -13.28
C GLN A 318 -6.85 -1.11 -13.23
N THR A 319 -7.44 0.01 -13.66
CA THR A 319 -8.91 0.16 -13.75
C THR A 319 -9.49 -0.83 -14.75
N ALA A 320 -8.94 -0.90 -15.97
CA ALA A 320 -9.41 -1.85 -16.98
C ALA A 320 -9.29 -3.32 -16.53
N TYR A 321 -8.16 -3.67 -15.90
CA TYR A 321 -7.96 -5.00 -15.32
C TYR A 321 -9.01 -5.32 -14.24
N ASN A 322 -9.21 -4.40 -13.28
CA ASN A 322 -10.15 -4.58 -12.18
C ASN A 322 -11.60 -4.66 -12.67
N ASP A 323 -11.99 -3.83 -13.64
CA ASP A 323 -13.34 -3.81 -14.19
C ASP A 323 -13.67 -5.13 -14.90
N LEU A 324 -12.74 -5.64 -15.72
CA LEU A 324 -12.89 -6.95 -16.38
C LEU A 324 -12.98 -8.08 -15.36
N LEU A 325 -12.04 -8.14 -14.41
CA LEU A 325 -12.02 -9.17 -13.38
C LEU A 325 -13.29 -9.13 -12.51
N LYS A 326 -13.76 -7.92 -12.17
CA LYS A 326 -15.02 -7.72 -11.46
C LYS A 326 -16.19 -8.24 -12.28
N SER A 327 -16.25 -7.94 -13.57
CA SER A 327 -17.33 -8.41 -14.44
C SER A 327 -17.41 -9.95 -14.49
N TRP A 328 -16.27 -10.63 -14.53
CA TRP A 328 -16.21 -12.09 -14.49
C TRP A 328 -16.61 -12.65 -13.13
N THR A 329 -16.10 -12.04 -12.06
CA THR A 329 -16.41 -12.45 -10.68
C THR A 329 -17.90 -12.27 -10.35
N ASP A 330 -18.51 -11.17 -10.78
CA ASP A 330 -19.96 -10.89 -10.58
C ASP A 330 -20.85 -11.85 -11.40
N ALA A 331 -20.34 -12.37 -12.53
CA ALA A 331 -21.05 -13.31 -13.39
C ALA A 331 -20.89 -14.78 -12.98
N ALA A 332 -19.88 -15.10 -12.15
CA ALA A 332 -19.57 -16.46 -11.75
C ALA A 332 -20.62 -17.05 -10.79
N ASP A 333 -20.95 -18.34 -10.97
CA ASP A 333 -21.76 -19.08 -10.01
C ASP A 333 -20.89 -19.54 -8.83
N VAL A 334 -21.01 -18.84 -7.70
CA VAL A 334 -20.21 -19.11 -6.50
C VAL A 334 -21.04 -19.80 -5.43
N THR A 335 -20.60 -20.99 -5.01
CA THR A 335 -21.18 -21.72 -3.87
C THR A 335 -20.13 -21.95 -2.78
N LEU A 336 -20.38 -21.44 -1.58
CA LEU A 336 -19.62 -21.77 -0.38
C LEU A 336 -20.25 -22.98 0.31
N THR A 337 -19.43 -23.92 0.76
CA THR A 337 -19.92 -25.09 1.52
C THR A 337 -19.73 -24.89 3.02
N LYS A 338 -20.39 -25.76 3.81
CA LYS A 338 -20.16 -25.84 5.26
C LYS A 338 -18.71 -26.16 5.64
N ALA A 339 -17.90 -26.68 4.72
CA ALA A 339 -16.49 -26.95 4.98
C ALA A 339 -15.69 -25.64 4.99
N TRP A 340 -16.02 -24.67 4.13
CA TRP A 340 -15.46 -23.32 4.17
C TRP A 340 -15.84 -22.57 5.45
N ASP A 341 -17.10 -22.68 5.89
CA ASP A 341 -17.57 -21.99 7.09
C ASP A 341 -16.75 -22.36 8.34
N LYS A 342 -16.27 -23.60 8.41
CA LYS A 342 -15.45 -24.11 9.53
C LYS A 342 -14.00 -23.62 9.53
N LEU A 343 -13.53 -23.01 8.45
CA LEU A 343 -12.17 -22.47 8.41
C LEU A 343 -12.13 -21.18 9.21
N GLU A 344 -11.16 -21.02 10.10
CA GLU A 344 -11.03 -19.84 10.95
C GLU A 344 -9.60 -19.32 10.88
N VAL A 345 -9.42 -18.00 11.00
CA VAL A 345 -8.11 -17.35 11.14
C VAL A 345 -8.10 -16.73 12.53
N THR A 346 -7.34 -17.30 13.44
CA THR A 346 -7.31 -16.88 14.86
C THR A 346 -5.87 -16.86 15.36
N ASP A 347 -5.63 -16.22 16.51
CA ASP A 347 -4.30 -16.22 17.14
C ASP A 347 -3.97 -17.56 17.80
N LYS A 348 -4.97 -18.41 18.04
CA LYS A 348 -4.78 -19.81 18.51
C LYS A 348 -3.90 -20.59 17.54
N ASP A 349 -4.12 -20.39 16.24
CA ASP A 349 -3.45 -21.08 15.16
C ASP A 349 -2.63 -20.06 14.36
N GLY A 350 -1.59 -19.50 14.99
CA GLY A 350 -0.70 -18.53 14.37
C GLY A 350 0.29 -19.17 13.38
N TYR A 351 0.38 -18.59 12.18
CA TYR A 351 1.33 -18.96 11.14
C TYR A 351 2.22 -17.77 10.80
N THR A 352 3.51 -18.01 10.58
CA THR A 352 4.46 -16.96 10.19
C THR A 352 5.35 -17.48 9.06
N VAL A 353 5.81 -16.56 8.21
CA VAL A 353 6.92 -16.85 7.31
C VAL A 353 8.21 -16.85 8.12
N TYR A 354 9.00 -17.91 8.00
CA TYR A 354 10.38 -17.94 8.46
C TYR A 354 11.31 -17.76 7.26
N VAL A 355 12.03 -16.64 7.25
CA VAL A 355 13.17 -16.45 6.35
C VAL A 355 14.40 -16.71 7.21
N ALA A 356 15.15 -17.79 6.90
CA ALA A 356 16.42 -18.03 7.55
C ALA A 356 17.32 -16.79 7.34
N PRO A 357 18.04 -16.29 8.36
CA PRO A 357 19.00 -15.23 8.16
C PRO A 357 20.04 -15.71 7.15
N THR A 358 20.03 -15.14 5.94
CA THR A 358 21.03 -15.44 4.92
C THR A 358 22.35 -14.87 5.42
N ASP A 359 23.33 -15.74 5.73
CA ASP A 359 24.69 -15.31 6.01
C ASP A 359 25.21 -14.48 4.83
N SER A 360 25.42 -13.18 5.08
CA SER A 360 26.07 -12.28 4.14
C SER A 360 27.53 -12.68 3.96
N ALA A 361 27.84 -13.43 2.89
CA ALA A 361 29.13 -13.36 2.18
C ALA A 361 29.16 -14.25 0.93
N SER A 362 28.75 -13.73 -0.22
CA SER A 362 29.55 -13.67 -1.46
C SER A 362 28.71 -13.15 -2.64
N GLN A 363 29.27 -12.14 -3.31
CA GLN A 363 28.67 -11.24 -4.28
C GLN A 363 28.33 -11.88 -5.65
N SER A 364 27.29 -11.37 -6.31
CA SER A 364 27.48 -10.49 -7.46
C SER A 364 26.23 -9.67 -7.76
N SER A 365 26.43 -8.38 -8.01
CA SER A 365 25.43 -7.35 -8.19
C SER A 365 24.55 -7.55 -9.44
N ALA A 366 23.24 -7.44 -9.25
CA ALA A 366 22.37 -6.73 -10.18
C ALA A 366 21.32 -6.00 -9.33
N SER A 367 21.50 -4.69 -9.20
CA SER A 367 20.52 -3.76 -8.65
C SER A 367 19.25 -3.81 -9.49
N GLY A 368 18.11 -3.89 -8.82
CA GLY A 368 16.78 -3.92 -9.42
C GLY A 368 15.76 -4.03 -8.28
N THR A 369 15.59 -2.94 -7.55
CA THR A 369 14.48 -2.78 -6.60
C THR A 369 13.21 -2.63 -7.43
N ASP A 370 12.45 -3.71 -7.59
CA ASP A 370 11.06 -3.63 -8.04
C ASP A 370 10.17 -4.14 -6.89
N SER A 371 9.63 -3.19 -6.15
CA SER A 371 8.56 -3.41 -5.19
C SER A 371 7.31 -3.83 -5.96
N VAL A 372 6.86 -5.07 -5.77
CA VAL A 372 5.50 -5.47 -6.13
C VAL A 372 4.58 -4.96 -5.04
N THR A 373 4.13 -3.71 -5.18
CA THR A 373 2.99 -3.17 -4.45
C THR A 373 1.74 -3.77 -5.06
N SER A 374 1.19 -4.81 -4.44
CA SER A 374 -0.19 -5.21 -4.70
C SER A 374 -1.08 -4.24 -3.93
N SER A 375 -1.51 -3.19 -4.63
CA SER A 375 -2.42 -2.18 -4.11
C SER A 375 -3.80 -2.78 -3.88
N SER A 376 -4.09 -3.13 -2.63
CA SER A 376 -5.46 -3.13 -2.11
C SER A 376 -5.40 -2.60 -0.69
N ALA A 377 -5.23 -1.28 -0.57
CA ALA A 377 -5.41 -0.55 0.68
C ALA A 377 -6.52 0.46 0.43
N GLU A 378 -7.72 0.15 0.92
CA GLU A 378 -8.69 1.20 1.24
C GLU A 378 -8.08 2.07 2.33
N SER A 379 -7.97 3.36 2.04
CA SER A 379 -7.50 4.38 2.96
C SER A 379 -8.48 4.53 4.12
N VAL A 380 -8.09 4.11 5.32
CA VAL A 380 -8.73 4.54 6.57
C VAL A 380 -7.75 5.45 7.29
N THR A 381 -7.92 6.76 7.11
CA THR A 381 -7.30 7.79 7.93
C THR A 381 -7.72 7.59 9.38
N SER A 382 -6.75 7.32 10.27
CA SER A 382 -6.91 7.56 11.70
C SER A 382 -5.70 8.30 12.24
N SER A 383 -5.96 9.54 12.63
CA SER A 383 -5.07 10.40 13.40
C SER A 383 -4.96 9.85 14.83
N SER A 384 -3.74 9.63 15.33
CA SER A 384 -3.45 9.75 16.76
C SER A 384 -1.94 9.75 17.01
N ALA A 385 -1.45 10.92 17.43
CA ALA A 385 -0.17 11.08 18.08
C ALA A 385 -0.30 10.66 19.57
N GLY A 386 0.67 9.91 20.08
CA GLY A 386 0.73 9.49 21.47
C GLY A 386 2.16 9.42 21.99
N SER A 387 2.61 10.57 22.49
CA SER A 387 3.94 10.85 23.04
C SER A 387 4.38 9.91 24.17
N THR A 388 5.66 9.54 24.14
CA THR A 388 6.41 8.86 25.19
C THR A 388 6.70 9.81 26.35
N GLY A 389 6.00 9.63 27.48
CA GLY A 389 6.29 10.28 28.75
C GLY A 389 7.04 9.36 29.71
N SER A 390 8.37 9.50 29.76
CA SER A 390 9.24 8.90 30.78
C SER A 390 8.95 9.53 32.15
N SER A 391 8.56 8.72 33.14
CA SER A 391 8.49 9.15 34.54
C SER A 391 9.52 8.39 35.38
N SER A 392 10.49 9.14 35.89
CA SER A 392 11.47 8.76 36.88
C SER A 392 10.83 8.65 38.26
N VAL A 393 10.99 7.50 38.93
CA VAL A 393 10.68 7.34 40.35
C VAL A 393 11.96 7.58 41.16
N SER A 394 11.98 8.68 41.91
CA SER A 394 12.95 8.93 42.98
C SER A 394 12.30 8.60 44.32
N SER A 395 12.90 7.64 45.03
CA SER A 395 12.51 7.23 46.38
C SER A 395 13.20 8.07 47.46
N SER A 396 12.37 8.65 48.34
CA SER A 396 12.54 8.93 49.78
C SER A 396 13.91 9.27 50.40
N SER A 397 13.93 10.33 51.22
CA SER A 397 14.27 10.33 52.67
C SER A 397 14.10 11.76 53.20
N ALA A 398 13.07 12.05 54.00
CA ALA A 398 13.06 12.01 55.47
C ALA A 398 13.60 13.30 56.13
N GLN A 399 12.67 13.95 56.86
CA GLN A 399 12.76 15.14 57.73
C GLN A 399 12.88 16.52 57.11
#